data_AF-U4QLH6-F1
#
_entry.id   AF-U4QLH6-F1
#
_cell.length_a   1.000
_cell.length_b   1.000
_cell.length_c   1.000
_cell.angle_alpha   90.00
_cell.angle_beta   90.00
_cell.angle_gamma   90.00
#
_symmetry.space_group_name_H-M   'P 1'
#
loop_
_entity.id
_entity.type
_entity.pdbx_description
1 polymer ?
#
loop_
_entity_poly.entity_id
_entity_poly.type
_entity_poly.pdbx_seq_one_letter_code
_entity_poly.pdbx_strand_id
1 'polypeptide(L)'
;MDLTKTDLTDKEFKAELTQCFKNINYLFEKEIILFGDVQLLLDTTTVYRLARELASKMYGRDLVTMSVSITLLNAVFVLIKRKATDEARKVLNATCQLNFQPMIY
;
A
#
# COMPACT_ATOMS: atom_id res chain seq x y z
N MET A 1 -4.46 1.66 15.49
CA MET A 1 -4.17 0.35 16.11
C MET A 1 -2.82 0.50 16.80
N ASP A 2 -2.74 0.22 18.10
CA ASP A 2 -1.46 0.26 18.82
C ASP A 2 -0.78 -1.11 18.69
N LEU A 3 0.46 -1.13 18.19
CA LEU A 3 1.24 -2.35 17.89
C LEU A 3 2.39 -2.58 18.87
N THR A 4 2.58 -1.69 19.86
CA THR A 4 3.79 -1.67 20.72
C THR A 4 3.99 -2.92 21.58
N LYS A 5 2.94 -3.69 21.84
CA LYS A 5 2.97 -4.93 22.65
C LYS A 5 2.57 -6.18 21.87
N THR A 6 2.47 -6.09 20.55
CA THR A 6 2.00 -7.18 19.71
C THR A 6 3.18 -8.00 19.19
N ASP A 7 3.12 -9.32 19.29
CA ASP A 7 4.07 -10.18 18.59
C ASP A 7 3.76 -10.15 17.08
N LEU A 8 4.59 -9.38 16.34
CA LEU A 8 4.44 -9.22 14.89
C LEU A 8 4.81 -10.48 14.11
N THR A 9 5.36 -11.52 14.76
CA THR A 9 5.67 -12.80 14.13
C THR A 9 4.52 -13.79 14.19
N ASP A 10 3.57 -13.57 15.10
CA ASP A 10 2.37 -14.38 15.31
C ASP A 10 1.55 -14.53 14.01
N LYS A 11 1.13 -15.77 13.73
CA LYS A 11 0.39 -16.12 12.50
C LYS A 11 -1.08 -15.72 12.57
N GLU A 12 -1.71 -15.84 13.73
CA GLU A 12 -3.11 -15.43 13.94
C GLU A 12 -3.22 -13.91 13.83
N PHE A 13 -2.29 -13.18 14.43
CA PHE A 13 -2.23 -11.72 14.30
C PHE A 13 -2.10 -11.26 12.83
N LYS A 14 -1.22 -11.90 12.04
CA LYS A 14 -1.10 -11.60 10.60
C LYS A 14 -2.37 -11.90 9.82
N ALA A 15 -3.08 -12.96 10.19
CA ALA A 15 -4.35 -13.33 9.56
C ALA A 15 -5.45 -12.31 9.89
N GLU A 16 -5.57 -11.89 11.16
CA GLU A 16 -6.49 -10.85 11.60
C GLU A 16 -6.19 -9.51 10.92
N LEU A 17 -4.91 -9.12 10.87
CA LEU A 17 -4.47 -7.91 10.19
C LEU A 17 -4.87 -7.94 8.70
N THR A 18 -4.61 -9.06 8.02
CA THR A 18 -5.00 -9.25 6.62
C THR A 18 -6.51 -9.15 6.45
N GLN A 19 -7.29 -9.72 7.37
CA GLN A 19 -8.74 -9.66 7.35
C GLN A 19 -9.27 -8.23 7.57
N CYS A 20 -8.66 -7.46 8.48
CA CYS A 20 -8.96 -6.05 8.66
C CYS A 20 -8.83 -5.29 7.34
N PHE A 21 -7.72 -5.45 6.62
CA PHE A 21 -7.52 -4.77 5.33
C PHE A 21 -8.39 -5.29 4.18
N LYS A 22 -8.92 -6.51 4.25
CA LYS A 22 -9.92 -7.01 3.29
C LYS A 22 -11.25 -6.26 3.39
N ASN A 23 -11.58 -5.74 4.57
CA ASN A 23 -12.86 -5.08 4.83
C ASN A 23 -12.80 -3.55 4.70
N ILE A 24 -11.63 -2.97 4.40
CA ILE A 24 -11.48 -1.52 4.29
C ILE A 24 -12.02 -1.04 2.93
N ASN A 25 -13.27 -0.56 2.93
CA ASN A 25 -13.89 0.02 1.75
C ASN A 25 -13.38 1.44 1.43
N TYR A 26 -12.85 2.16 2.43
CA TYR A 26 -12.34 3.53 2.30
C TYR A 26 -10.99 3.68 2.99
N LEU A 27 -10.00 4.21 2.28
CA LEU A 27 -8.67 4.45 2.82
C LEU A 27 -8.60 5.91 3.26
N PHE A 28 -8.80 6.17 4.55
CA PHE A 28 -8.46 7.47 5.14
C PHE A 28 -6.97 7.50 5.48
N GLU A 29 -6.47 8.67 5.88
CA GLU A 29 -5.05 8.86 6.20
C GLU A 29 -4.53 7.84 7.22
N LYS A 30 -5.31 7.55 8.26
CA LYS A 30 -4.95 6.56 9.28
C LYS A 30 -4.80 5.15 8.71
N GLU A 31 -5.64 4.73 7.76
CA GLU A 31 -5.50 3.43 7.09
C GLU A 31 -4.32 3.40 6.13
N ILE A 32 -3.99 4.51 5.48
CA ILE A 32 -2.84 4.63 4.58
C ILE A 32 -1.53 4.49 5.37
N ILE A 33 -1.44 5.17 6.52
CA ILE A 33 -0.30 5.07 7.44
C ILE A 33 -0.20 3.63 7.96
N LEU A 34 -1.29 3.09 8.50
CA LEU A 34 -1.30 1.72 9.03
C LEU A 34 -0.91 0.70 7.95
N PHE A 35 -1.42 0.85 6.72
CA PHE A 35 -1.02 -0.01 5.61
C PHE A 35 0.49 0.08 5.38
N GLY A 36 1.05 1.29 5.30
CA GLY A 36 2.49 1.54 5.13
C GLY A 36 3.35 0.85 6.20
N ASP A 37 2.93 0.88 7.46
CA ASP A 37 3.68 0.33 8.59
C ASP A 37 3.70 -1.21 8.61
N VAL A 38 2.66 -1.85 8.06
CA VAL A 38 2.44 -3.31 8.21
C VAL A 38 2.61 -4.11 6.92
N GLN A 39 3.01 -3.48 5.80
CA GLN A 39 3.10 -4.15 4.48
C GLN A 39 3.98 -5.41 4.50
N LEU A 40 5.07 -5.40 5.28
CA LEU A 40 5.97 -6.56 5.41
C LEU A 40 5.31 -7.77 6.08
N LEU A 41 4.25 -7.55 6.86
CA LEU A 41 3.52 -8.58 7.61
C LEU A 41 2.39 -9.22 6.78
N LEU A 42 1.89 -8.51 5.76
CA LEU A 42 0.82 -8.95 4.87
C LEU A 42 1.35 -9.88 3.78
N ASP A 43 0.51 -10.75 3.20
CA ASP A 43 0.91 -11.56 2.04
C ASP A 43 1.04 -10.72 0.75
N THR A 44 1.74 -11.26 -0.25
CA THR A 44 2.02 -10.57 -1.54
C THR A 44 0.75 -10.11 -2.24
N THR A 45 -0.28 -10.95 -2.27
CA THR A 45 -1.55 -10.67 -2.94
C THR A 45 -2.27 -9.51 -2.26
N THR A 46 -2.30 -9.50 -0.93
CA THR A 46 -2.90 -8.41 -0.15
C THR A 46 -2.15 -7.09 -0.34
N VAL A 47 -0.82 -7.10 -0.29
CA VAL A 47 -0.01 -5.88 -0.54
C VAL A 47 -0.29 -5.31 -1.93
N TYR A 48 -0.27 -6.16 -2.96
CA TYR A 48 -0.52 -5.72 -4.33
C TYR A 48 -1.95 -5.15 -4.50
N ARG A 49 -2.97 -5.86 -3.99
CA ARG A 49 -4.37 -5.42 -4.06
C ARG A 49 -4.56 -4.05 -3.41
N LEU A 50 -4.08 -3.87 -2.18
CA LEU A 50 -4.24 -2.62 -1.44
C LEU A 50 -3.48 -1.46 -2.09
N ALA A 51 -2.26 -1.70 -2.59
CA ALA A 51 -1.51 -0.68 -3.32
C ALA A 51 -2.23 -0.24 -4.59
N ARG A 52 -2.81 -1.18 -5.34
CA ARG A 52 -3.63 -0.89 -6.53
C ARG A 52 -4.90 -0.10 -6.19
N GLU A 53 -5.61 -0.49 -5.14
CA GLU A 53 -6.82 0.21 -4.68
C GLU A 53 -6.49 1.63 -4.22
N LEU A 54 -5.40 1.82 -3.47
CA LEU A 54 -4.93 3.13 -3.04
C LEU A 54 -4.61 4.02 -4.23
N ALA A 55 -3.82 3.52 -5.19
CA ALA A 55 -3.46 4.28 -6.38
C ALA A 55 -4.70 4.66 -7.21
N SER A 56 -5.65 3.74 -7.38
CA SER A 56 -6.89 4.00 -8.12
C SER A 56 -7.76 5.07 -7.47
N LYS A 57 -7.81 5.14 -6.12
CA LYS A 57 -8.61 6.14 -5.40
C LYS A 57 -8.00 7.54 -5.45
N MET A 58 -6.70 7.64 -5.69
CA MET A 58 -5.98 8.91 -5.82
C MET A 58 -5.90 9.41 -7.26
N TYR A 59 -6.27 8.58 -8.24
CA TYR A 59 -6.27 8.98 -9.64
C TYR A 59 -7.20 10.17 -9.89
N GLY A 60 -6.69 11.20 -10.57
CA GLY A 60 -7.44 12.41 -10.89
C GLY A 60 -7.66 13.37 -9.72
N ARG A 61 -6.98 13.17 -8.58
CA ARG A 61 -6.97 14.16 -7.50
C ARG A 61 -5.80 15.14 -7.67
N ASP A 62 -6.07 16.42 -7.46
CA ASP A 62 -5.12 17.52 -7.71
C ASP A 62 -3.87 17.46 -6.85
N LEU A 63 -3.95 16.86 -5.65
CA LEU A 63 -2.82 16.73 -4.74
C LEU A 63 -2.74 15.31 -4.18
N VAL A 64 -1.68 14.61 -4.53
CA VAL A 64 -1.31 13.33 -3.90
C VAL A 64 -0.44 13.65 -2.69
N THR A 65 -0.86 13.21 -1.51
CA THR A 65 -0.08 13.45 -0.29
C THR A 65 1.21 12.63 -0.33
N MET A 66 2.28 13.18 0.28
CA MET A 66 3.57 12.49 0.37
C MET A 66 3.44 11.12 1.05
N SER A 67 2.52 10.98 2.02
CA SER A 67 2.21 9.71 2.68
C SER A 67 1.73 8.63 1.72
N VAL A 68 0.89 8.97 0.72
CA VAL A 68 0.45 8.02 -0.30
C VAL A 68 1.64 7.56 -1.14
N SER A 69 2.45 8.50 -1.63
CA SER A 69 3.58 8.18 -2.49
C SER A 69 4.61 7.29 -1.79
N ILE A 70 4.92 7.58 -0.52
CA ILE A 70 5.79 6.74 0.30
C ILE A 70 5.17 5.35 0.48
N THR A 71 3.89 5.26 0.83
CA THR A 71 3.21 3.98 1.03
C THR A 71 3.19 3.12 -0.24
N LEU A 72 2.99 3.72 -1.41
CA LEU A 72 3.04 3.00 -2.69
C LEU A 72 4.45 2.56 -3.07
N LEU A 73 5.48 3.40 -2.83
CA LEU A 73 6.88 3.02 -3.06
C LEU A 73 7.32 1.89 -2.13
N ASN A 74 6.93 1.92 -0.86
CA ASN A 74 7.18 0.82 0.07
C ASN A 74 6.57 -0.49 -0.46
N ALA A 75 5.35 -0.43 -1.02
CA ALA A 75 4.71 -1.62 -1.58
C ALA A 75 5.51 -2.17 -2.77
N VAL A 76 6.07 -1.31 -3.63
CA VAL A 76 6.97 -1.71 -4.72
C VAL A 76 8.18 -2.47 -4.17
N PHE A 77 8.86 -1.93 -3.15
CA PHE A 77 10.01 -2.61 -2.55
C PHE A 77 9.65 -3.95 -1.90
N VAL A 78 8.51 -4.03 -1.21
CA VAL A 78 8.01 -5.28 -0.63
C VAL A 78 7.76 -6.33 -1.72
N LEU A 79 7.12 -5.94 -2.84
CA LEU A 79 6.86 -6.83 -3.96
C LEU A 79 8.16 -7.29 -4.65
N ILE A 80 9.14 -6.40 -4.85
CA ILE A 80 10.47 -6.75 -5.37
C ILE A 80 11.17 -7.76 -4.45
N LYS A 81 11.20 -7.50 -3.14
CA LYS A 81 11.79 -8.40 -2.14
C LYS A 81 11.16 -9.80 -2.19
N ARG A 82 9.89 -9.89 -2.57
CA ARG A 82 9.13 -11.13 -2.70
C ARG A 82 9.16 -11.73 -4.11
N LYS A 83 9.99 -11.20 -5.01
CA LYS A 83 10.13 -11.64 -6.42
C LYS A 83 8.84 -11.50 -7.25
N ALA A 84 7.90 -10.67 -6.82
CA ALA A 84 6.68 -10.32 -7.56
C ALA A 84 6.93 -9.10 -8.45
N THR A 85 7.82 -9.26 -9.43
CA THR A 85 8.37 -8.15 -10.22
C THR A 85 7.34 -7.51 -11.15
N ASP A 86 6.40 -8.29 -11.69
CA ASP A 86 5.34 -7.79 -12.56
C ASP A 86 4.33 -6.91 -11.80
N GLU A 87 3.95 -7.33 -10.59
CA GLU A 87 3.12 -6.56 -9.66
C GLU A 87 3.83 -5.28 -9.23
N ALA A 88 5.11 -5.39 -8.86
CA ALA A 88 5.94 -4.24 -8.49
C ALA A 88 5.98 -3.19 -9.60
N ARG A 89 6.20 -3.62 -10.85
CA ARG A 89 6.19 -2.73 -12.03
C ARG A 89 4.84 -2.03 -12.20
N LYS A 90 3.73 -2.76 -12.05
CA LYS A 90 2.38 -2.18 -12.18
C LYS A 90 2.11 -1.12 -11.12
N VAL A 91 2.51 -1.37 -9.87
CA VAL A 91 2.36 -0.39 -8.77
C VAL A 91 3.26 0.82 -9.03
N LEU A 92 4.53 0.61 -9.39
CA LEU A 92 5.47 1.69 -9.68
C LEU A 92 4.96 2.61 -10.80
N ASN A 93 4.46 2.04 -11.90
CA ASN A 93 3.90 2.82 -13.00
C ASN A 93 2.73 3.69 -12.55
N ALA A 94 1.82 3.13 -11.73
CA ALA A 94 0.71 3.89 -11.17
C ALA A 94 1.19 5.01 -10.24
N THR A 95 2.19 4.73 -9.39
CA THR A 95 2.82 5.75 -8.52
C THR A 95 3.44 6.88 -9.34
N CYS A 96 4.15 6.57 -10.42
CA CYS A 96 4.73 7.59 -11.28
C CYS A 96 3.66 8.43 -11.96
N GLN A 97 2.59 7.83 -12.50
CA GLN A 97 1.48 8.56 -13.11
C GLN A 97 0.78 9.53 -12.15
N LEU A 98 0.67 9.14 -10.88
CA LEU A 98 0.07 9.97 -9.83
C LEU A 98 0.94 11.18 -9.45
N ASN A 99 2.26 11.02 -9.45
CA ASN A 99 3.20 12.07 -9.01
C ASN A 99 3.73 12.93 -10.15
N PHE A 100 3.72 12.40 -11.38
CA PHE A 100 4.27 13.01 -12.56
C PHE A 100 3.23 12.95 -13.68
N GLN A 101 2.21 13.79 -13.57
CA GLN A 101 1.37 14.06 -14.74
C GLN A 101 2.18 14.88 -15.75
N PRO A 102 2.07 14.61 -17.07
CA PRO A 102 2.67 15.49 -18.06
C PRO A 102 2.08 16.88 -17.88
N MET A 103 2.92 17.89 -17.61
CA MET A 103 2.49 19.28 -17.71
C MET A 103 2.14 19.52 -19.18
N ILE A 104 0.85 19.59 -19.49
CA ILE A 104 0.37 20.10 -20.77
C ILE A 104 0.51 21.62 -20.64
N TYR A 105 1.59 22.17 -21.21
CA TYR A 105 1.78 23.61 -21.41
C TYR A 105 0.90 24.10 -22.56
#